data_AF-A0A936E1Q4-F1
#
_entry.id   AF-A0A936E1Q4-F1
#
_cell.length_a   1.000
_cell.length_b   1.000
_cell.length_c   1.000
_cell.angle_alpha   90.00
_cell.angle_beta   90.00
_cell.angle_gamma   90.00
#
_symmetry.space_group_name_H-M   'P 1'
#
loop_
_entity.id
_entity.type
_entity.pdbx_description
1 polymer ?
#
loop_
_entity_poly.entity_id
_entity_poly.type
_entity_poly.pdbx_seq_one_letter_code
_entity_poly.pdbx_strand_id
1 'polypeptide(L)'
;MTNPKLIITHLIWDDWNVAHIARHDVLPEQVEESISDEHAVFLQPKQNRLMVLGRSGSRLIATILNAQETSGVYYVITARDMAKKERNLYEHNRRPKMVKPTIPAFQSIQEEAEFWDSHDLTDYLDELEIIQAEYQPQRGETKTVMTIRVALSQTTN
;
A
#
# COMPACT_ATOMS: atom_id res chain seq x y z
N MET A 1 23.41 5.06 -13.98
CA MET A 1 21.98 4.94 -14.30
C MET A 1 21.23 5.08 -12.98
N THR A 2 20.61 6.22 -12.73
CA THR A 2 19.79 6.43 -11.53
C THR A 2 18.58 5.52 -11.62
N ASN A 3 18.39 4.64 -10.64
CA ASN A 3 17.19 3.82 -10.56
C ASN A 3 15.99 4.78 -10.54
N PRO A 4 14.96 4.61 -11.38
CA PRO A 4 13.84 5.53 -11.40
C PRO A 4 13.15 5.50 -10.03
N LYS A 5 13.09 6.67 -9.39
CA LYS A 5 12.39 6.86 -8.13
C LYS A 5 10.90 6.95 -8.42
N LEU A 6 10.11 6.07 -7.82
CA LEU A 6 8.66 6.14 -7.92
C LEU A 6 8.15 7.34 -7.11
N ILE A 7 7.37 8.23 -7.73
CA ILE A 7 6.79 9.38 -7.03
C ILE A 7 5.30 9.12 -6.83
N ILE A 8 4.86 9.13 -5.57
CA ILE A 8 3.45 9.07 -5.18
C ILE A 8 2.98 10.51 -4.99
N THR A 9 2.02 10.96 -5.79
CA THR A 9 1.53 12.34 -5.78
C THR A 9 0.14 12.47 -5.14
N HIS A 10 -0.64 11.38 -5.14
CA HIS A 10 -2.01 11.40 -4.63
C HIS A 10 -2.44 10.02 -4.12
N LEU A 11 -3.18 10.03 -3.01
CA LEU A 11 -3.87 8.86 -2.46
C LEU A 11 -5.37 9.08 -2.58
N ILE A 12 -6.06 8.13 -3.22
CA ILE A 12 -7.51 8.17 -3.38
C ILE A 12 -8.14 7.60 -2.12
N TRP A 13 -8.99 8.42 -1.51
CA TRP A 13 -9.83 8.10 -0.38
C TRP A 13 -11.30 8.18 -0.79
N ASP A 14 -12.08 7.16 -0.46
CA ASP A 14 -13.53 7.14 -0.58
C ASP A 14 -14.16 6.69 0.74
N ASP A 15 -15.49 6.74 0.84
CA ASP A 15 -16.19 6.37 2.07
C ASP A 15 -15.95 4.91 2.47
N TRP A 16 -15.69 4.03 1.49
CA TRP A 16 -15.49 2.61 1.74
C TRP A 16 -14.10 2.33 2.32
N ASN A 17 -13.03 2.83 1.69
CA ASN A 17 -11.67 2.56 2.16
C ASN A 17 -11.37 3.28 3.48
N VAL A 18 -11.92 4.48 3.69
CA VAL A 18 -11.86 5.18 4.98
C VAL A 18 -12.55 4.35 6.06
N ALA A 19 -13.75 3.84 5.79
CA ALA A 19 -14.47 2.98 6.74
C ALA A 19 -13.77 1.63 6.97
N HIS A 20 -13.09 1.09 5.95
CA HIS A 20 -12.34 -0.16 6.05
C HIS A 20 -11.14 -0.01 6.99
N ILE A 21 -10.27 0.98 6.75
CA ILE A 21 -9.07 1.18 7.58
C ILE A 21 -9.40 1.62 9.02
N ALA A 22 -10.54 2.28 9.22
CA ALA A 22 -11.01 2.63 10.54
C ALA A 22 -11.29 1.39 11.42
N ARG A 23 -11.55 0.22 10.83
CA ARG A 23 -11.68 -1.06 11.58
C ARG A 23 -10.36 -1.49 12.24
N HIS A 24 -9.24 -0.98 11.74
CA HIS A 24 -7.89 -1.19 12.28
C HIS A 24 -7.41 -0.02 13.16
N ASP A 25 -8.34 0.87 13.53
CA ASP A 25 -8.08 2.13 14.23
C ASP A 25 -7.10 3.04 13.49
N VAL A 26 -7.00 2.92 12.15
CA VAL A 26 -6.09 3.73 11.32
C VAL A 26 -6.86 4.87 10.66
N LEU A 27 -6.28 6.07 10.71
CA LEU A 27 -6.80 7.25 10.03
C LEU A 27 -6.05 7.52 8.71
N PRO A 28 -6.70 8.15 7.70
CA PRO A 28 -6.03 8.57 6.46
C PRO A 28 -4.75 9.37 6.68
N GLU A 29 -4.75 10.28 7.66
CA GLU A 29 -3.60 11.10 8.01
C GLU A 29 -2.42 10.26 8.52
N GLN A 30 -2.69 9.16 9.22
CA GLN A 30 -1.64 8.24 9.69
C GLN A 30 -1.05 7.44 8.54
N VAL A 31 -1.87 7.10 7.53
CA VAL A 31 -1.38 6.48 6.31
C VAL A 31 -0.45 7.44 5.56
N GLU A 32 -0.87 8.68 5.35
CA GLU A 32 -0.06 9.73 4.72
C GLU A 32 1.25 9.99 5.48
N GLU A 33 1.20 10.06 6.82
CA GLU A 33 2.39 10.18 7.66
C GLU A 33 3.31 8.95 7.49
N SER A 34 2.76 7.74 7.52
CA SER A 34 3.55 6.51 7.38
C SER A 34 4.24 6.38 6.03
N ILE A 35 3.61 6.84 4.95
CA ILE A 35 4.21 6.82 3.61
C ILE A 35 5.26 7.93 3.47
N SER A 36 5.14 9.02 4.25
CA SER A 36 6.11 10.11 4.31
C SER A 36 7.34 9.81 5.19
N ASP A 37 7.34 8.68 5.91
CA ASP A 37 8.43 8.29 6.79
C ASP A 37 9.75 8.14 6.02
N GLU A 38 10.81 8.74 6.55
CA GLU A 38 12.16 8.68 5.97
C GLU A 38 12.67 7.23 5.85
N HIS A 39 12.22 6.34 6.73
CA HIS A 39 12.60 4.93 6.75
C HIS A 39 11.56 4.02 6.09
N ALA A 40 10.58 4.58 5.39
CA ALA A 40 9.53 3.79 4.74
C ALA A 40 10.15 2.77 3.76
N VAL A 41 9.69 1.53 3.87
CA VAL A 41 10.08 0.43 2.97
C VAL A 41 8.98 0.25 1.93
N PHE A 42 9.34 0.48 0.67
CA PHE A 42 8.44 0.32 -0.47
C PHE A 42 8.73 -0.99 -1.18
N LEU A 43 7.70 -1.83 -1.30
CA LEU A 43 7.76 -3.15 -1.89
C LEU A 43 6.80 -3.22 -3.08
N GLN A 44 7.33 -3.46 -4.26
CA GLN A 44 6.55 -3.55 -5.48
C GLN A 44 6.48 -5.02 -5.95
N PRO A 45 5.32 -5.70 -5.92
CA PRO A 45 5.13 -6.97 -6.61
C PRO A 45 5.12 -6.80 -8.12
N LYS A 46 5.16 -7.93 -8.83
CA LYS A 46 4.90 -7.98 -10.27
C LYS A 46 3.47 -7.50 -10.57
N GLN A 47 3.37 -6.21 -10.87
CA GLN A 47 2.22 -5.45 -11.41
C GLN A 47 1.22 -4.86 -10.39
N ASN A 48 0.94 -3.56 -10.60
CA ASN A 48 -0.14 -2.71 -10.07
C ASN A 48 -0.32 -2.57 -8.55
N ARG A 49 0.51 -3.16 -7.71
CA ARG A 49 0.46 -2.92 -6.26
C ARG A 49 1.73 -2.26 -5.77
N LEU A 50 1.58 -1.54 -4.67
CA LEU A 50 2.69 -1.01 -3.90
C LEU A 50 2.37 -1.25 -2.43
N MET A 51 3.23 -1.98 -1.75
CA MET A 51 3.14 -2.18 -0.31
C MET A 51 4.11 -1.24 0.37
N VAL A 52 3.67 -0.59 1.43
CA VAL A 52 4.46 0.39 2.18
C VAL A 52 4.48 -0.02 3.63
N LEU A 53 5.67 -0.14 4.19
CA LEU A 53 5.88 -0.28 5.63
C LEU A 53 6.48 1.02 6.13
N GLY A 54 5.75 1.77 6.97
CA GLY A 54 6.26 3.03 7.48
C GLY A 54 5.70 3.38 8.85
N ARG A 55 6.23 4.45 9.43
CA ARG A 55 5.91 4.88 10.79
C ARG A 55 4.99 6.10 10.82
N SER A 56 3.96 6.06 11.66
CA SER A 56 3.13 7.21 12.03
C SER A 56 3.15 7.37 13.54
N GLY A 57 3.81 8.42 14.03
CA GLY A 57 4.10 8.60 15.46
C GLY A 57 4.75 7.37 16.12
N SER A 58 4.02 6.69 17.01
CA SER A 58 4.48 5.46 17.68
C SER A 58 4.03 4.17 16.99
N ARG A 59 3.19 4.25 15.96
CA ARG A 59 2.66 3.09 15.25
C ARG A 59 3.49 2.77 14.01
N LEU A 60 3.56 1.49 13.72
CA LEU A 60 4.15 0.96 12.49
C LEU A 60 3.01 0.45 11.63
N ILE A 61 2.80 1.08 10.47
CA ILE A 61 1.66 0.86 9.60
C ILE A 61 2.12 0.15 8.33
N ALA A 62 1.42 -0.93 8.00
CA ALA A 62 1.49 -1.60 6.72
C ALA A 62 0.34 -1.10 5.84
N THR A 63 0.66 -0.53 4.68
CA THR A 63 -0.30 0.01 3.73
C THR A 63 -0.20 -0.70 2.39
N ILE A 64 -1.35 -1.03 1.78
CA ILE A 64 -1.45 -1.60 0.44
C ILE A 64 -2.12 -0.62 -0.50
N LEU A 65 -1.43 -0.34 -1.59
CA LEU A 65 -1.83 0.64 -2.59
C LEU A 65 -2.01 -0.04 -3.94
N ASN A 66 -3.09 0.32 -4.65
CA ASN A 66 -3.34 -0.06 -6.03
C ASN A 66 -2.98 1.09 -6.97
N ALA A 67 -2.04 0.88 -7.89
CA ALA A 67 -1.66 1.87 -8.89
C ALA A 67 -2.84 2.14 -9.85
N GLN A 68 -3.15 3.41 -10.07
CA GLN A 68 -4.20 3.82 -11.00
C GLN A 68 -3.62 4.12 -12.39
N GLU A 69 -4.51 4.34 -13.36
CA GLU A 69 -4.12 4.72 -14.74
C GLU A 69 -3.25 5.98 -14.78
N THR A 70 -3.49 6.91 -13.84
CA THR A 70 -2.67 8.11 -13.69
C THR A 70 -1.44 7.80 -12.85
N SER A 71 -0.25 7.99 -13.43
CA SER A 71 1.02 7.78 -12.72
C SER A 71 1.12 8.62 -11.45
N GLY A 72 1.59 8.00 -10.38
CA GLY A 72 1.70 8.62 -9.04
C GLY A 72 0.39 8.67 -8.25
N VAL A 73 -0.74 8.25 -8.85
CA VAL A 73 -2.03 8.17 -8.16
C VAL A 73 -2.29 6.73 -7.72
N TYR A 74 -2.61 6.57 -6.44
CA TYR A 74 -2.83 5.26 -5.85
C TYR A 74 -4.14 5.22 -5.08
N TYR A 75 -4.88 4.13 -5.21
CA TYR A 75 -6.02 3.83 -4.36
C TYR A 75 -5.56 3.07 -3.11
N VAL A 76 -5.99 3.51 -1.93
CA VAL A 76 -5.67 2.81 -0.68
C VAL A 76 -6.60 1.62 -0.51
N ILE A 77 -6.03 0.42 -0.57
CA ILE A 77 -6.79 -0.83 -0.40
C ILE A 77 -7.03 -1.11 1.08
N THR A 78 -5.95 -1.13 1.87
CA THR A 78 -6.01 -1.31 3.32
C THR A 78 -4.78 -0.69 3.98
N ALA A 79 -4.93 -0.38 5.27
CA ALA A 79 -3.87 0.03 6.16
C ALA A 79 -4.14 -0.52 7.55
N ARG A 80 -3.13 -1.18 8.13
CA ARG A 80 -3.22 -1.80 9.46
C ARG A 80 -1.89 -1.72 10.20
N ASP A 81 -1.90 -2.03 11.49
CA ASP A 81 -0.65 -2.23 12.22
C ASP A 81 0.17 -3.37 11.58
N MET A 82 1.49 -3.18 11.56
CA MET A 82 2.42 -4.18 11.06
C MET A 82 2.37 -5.45 11.90
N ALA A 83 2.31 -6.60 11.24
CA ALA A 83 2.52 -7.90 11.81
C ALA A 83 3.98 -8.06 12.30
N LYS A 84 4.24 -9.09 13.10
CA LYS A 84 5.56 -9.28 13.74
C LYS A 84 6.70 -9.37 12.72
N LYS A 85 6.49 -10.05 11.58
CA LYS A 85 7.52 -10.20 10.55
C LYS A 85 7.71 -8.89 9.77
N GLU A 86 6.63 -8.18 9.47
CA GLU A 86 6.65 -6.85 8.84
C GLU A 86 7.44 -5.85 9.68
N ARG A 87 7.20 -5.82 11.00
CA ARG A 87 7.99 -4.99 11.94
C ARG A 87 9.47 -5.36 11.91
N ASN A 88 9.81 -6.65 11.92
CA ASN A 88 11.20 -7.09 11.84
C ASN A 88 11.86 -6.68 10.51
N LEU A 89 11.12 -6.73 9.39
CA LEU A 89 11.61 -6.25 8.10
C LEU A 89 11.88 -4.75 8.16
N TYR A 90 10.93 -3.96 8.65
CA TYR A 90 11.05 -2.51 8.76
C TYR A 90 12.22 -2.09 9.70
N GLU A 91 12.27 -2.63 10.92
CA GLU A 91 13.24 -2.21 11.94
C GLU A 91 14.66 -2.72 11.70
N HIS A 92 14.80 -3.95 11.19
CA HIS A 92 16.10 -4.64 11.13
C HIS A 92 16.55 -4.96 9.70
N ASN A 93 15.76 -4.57 8.68
CA ASN A 93 15.95 -4.95 7.29
C ASN A 93 16.13 -6.48 7.10
N ARG A 94 15.51 -7.27 8.00
CA ARG A 94 15.62 -8.73 7.98
C ARG A 94 14.51 -9.32 7.14
N ARG A 95 14.87 -9.73 5.93
CA ARG A 95 14.00 -10.58 5.11
C ARG A 95 13.82 -11.94 5.80
N PRO A 96 12.60 -12.37 6.13
CA PRO A 96 12.37 -13.71 6.66
C PRO A 96 12.76 -14.77 5.61
N LYS A 97 13.24 -15.93 6.06
CA LYS A 97 13.44 -17.10 5.18
C LYS A 97 12.07 -17.75 4.96
N MET A 98 11.52 -17.74 3.75
CA MET A 98 10.19 -18.30 3.51
C MET A 98 9.98 -19.02 2.16
N VAL A 99 8.88 -19.79 2.16
CA VAL A 99 8.27 -20.58 1.09
C VAL A 99 7.64 -19.62 0.07
N LYS A 100 7.42 -20.06 -1.18
CA LYS A 100 6.84 -19.26 -2.28
C LYS A 100 5.32 -19.47 -2.44
N PRO A 101 4.46 -18.77 -1.69
CA PRO A 101 3.07 -18.61 -2.10
C PRO A 101 3.00 -17.56 -3.21
N THR A 102 2.17 -17.81 -4.22
CA THR A 102 1.85 -16.82 -5.26
C THR A 102 0.66 -15.99 -4.79
N ILE A 103 0.71 -14.67 -5.02
CA ILE A 103 -0.42 -13.78 -4.73
C ILE A 103 -1.61 -14.21 -5.61
N PRO A 104 -2.79 -14.52 -5.04
CA PRO A 104 -3.94 -14.93 -5.84
C PRO A 104 -4.46 -13.78 -6.71
N ALA A 105 -5.22 -14.10 -7.75
CA ALA A 105 -6.01 -13.10 -8.46
C ALA A 105 -7.27 -12.79 -7.64
N PHE A 106 -7.61 -11.50 -7.53
CA PHE A 106 -8.78 -11.03 -6.79
C PHE A 106 -9.84 -10.54 -7.76
N GLN A 107 -11.11 -10.78 -7.43
CA GLN A 107 -12.26 -10.36 -8.23
C GLN A 107 -12.62 -8.89 -7.95
N SER A 108 -12.23 -8.36 -6.78
CA SER A 108 -12.55 -7.00 -6.36
C SER A 108 -11.50 -6.42 -5.40
N ILE A 109 -11.48 -5.09 -5.28
CA ILE A 109 -10.64 -4.38 -4.30
C ILE A 109 -11.04 -4.74 -2.87
N GLN A 110 -12.32 -4.98 -2.63
CA GLN A 110 -12.86 -5.37 -1.33
C GLN A 110 -12.32 -6.74 -0.88
N GLU A 111 -12.37 -7.74 -1.77
CA GLU A 111 -11.78 -9.06 -1.53
C GLU A 111 -10.28 -8.97 -1.27
N GLU A 112 -9.58 -8.11 -2.01
CA GLU A 112 -8.15 -7.88 -1.82
C GLU A 112 -7.86 -7.27 -0.44
N ALA A 113 -8.66 -6.31 0.02
CA ALA A 113 -8.50 -5.70 1.34
C ALA A 113 -8.73 -6.72 2.47
N GLU A 114 -9.77 -7.54 2.37
CA GLU A 114 -10.06 -8.61 3.34
C GLU A 114 -8.93 -9.65 3.41
N PHE A 115 -8.32 -9.96 2.27
CA PHE A 115 -7.15 -10.82 2.21
C PHE A 115 -5.97 -10.19 2.95
N TRP A 116 -5.60 -8.95 2.65
CA TRP A 116 -4.46 -8.29 3.28
C TRP A 116 -4.65 -7.98 4.78
N ASP A 117 -5.88 -7.87 5.24
CA ASP A 117 -6.19 -7.73 6.66
C ASP A 117 -5.80 -8.97 7.48
N SER A 118 -5.83 -10.15 6.85
CA SER A 118 -5.52 -11.44 7.50
C SER A 118 -4.16 -12.02 7.12
N HIS A 119 -3.55 -11.56 6.02
CA HIS A 119 -2.29 -12.09 5.50
C HIS A 119 -1.10 -11.16 5.80
N ASP A 120 0.03 -11.76 6.17
CA ASP A 120 1.30 -11.06 6.40
C ASP A 120 1.99 -10.78 5.05
N LEU A 121 2.38 -9.53 4.81
CA LEU A 121 3.02 -9.09 3.58
C LEU A 121 4.35 -9.81 3.34
N THR A 122 5.04 -10.15 4.42
CA THR A 122 6.36 -10.74 4.32
C THR A 122 6.34 -12.15 3.77
N ASP A 123 5.16 -12.81 3.77
CA ASP A 123 4.99 -14.14 3.21
C ASP A 123 5.15 -14.15 1.68
N TYR A 124 5.06 -12.99 1.02
CA TYR A 124 5.13 -12.82 -0.44
C TYR A 124 6.41 -12.11 -0.93
N LEU A 125 7.38 -11.85 -0.05
CA LEU A 125 8.58 -11.04 -0.34
C LEU A 125 9.46 -11.51 -1.49
N ASP A 126 9.45 -12.79 -1.86
CA ASP A 126 10.22 -13.31 -3.00
C ASP A 126 9.73 -12.75 -4.35
N GLU A 127 8.48 -12.30 -4.42
CA GLU A 127 7.91 -11.63 -5.60
C GLU A 127 8.02 -10.09 -5.53
N LEU A 128 8.51 -9.55 -4.40
CA LEU A 128 8.55 -8.12 -4.12
C LEU A 128 9.96 -7.55 -4.33
N GLU A 129 10.07 -6.52 -5.17
CA GLU A 129 11.28 -5.73 -5.28
C GLU A 129 11.20 -4.53 -4.33
N ILE A 130 12.26 -4.33 -3.52
CA ILE A 130 12.39 -3.09 -2.75
C ILE A 130 12.75 -1.98 -3.74
N ILE A 131 11.90 -0.99 -3.84
CA ILE A 131 12.08 0.15 -4.73
C ILE A 131 12.34 1.43 -3.93
N GLN A 132 12.93 2.42 -4.60
CA GLN A 132 12.99 3.78 -4.05
C GLN A 132 11.72 4.51 -4.46
N ALA A 133 10.93 4.93 -3.48
CA ALA A 133 9.76 5.78 -3.71
C ALA A 133 9.76 6.99 -2.78
N GLU A 134 8.97 8.01 -3.10
CA GLU A 134 8.73 9.17 -2.24
C GLU A 134 7.30 9.67 -2.43
N TYR A 135 6.70 10.09 -1.33
CA TYR A 135 5.41 10.75 -1.33
C TYR A 135 5.57 12.26 -1.41
N GLN A 136 5.09 12.84 -2.51
CA GLN A 136 5.08 14.27 -2.80
C GLN A 136 3.64 14.71 -3.09
N PRO A 137 2.79 14.88 -2.07
CA PRO A 137 1.41 15.29 -2.26
C PRO A 137 1.35 16.66 -2.96
N GLN A 138 0.54 16.78 -4.01
CA GLN A 138 0.32 18.07 -4.66
C GLN A 138 -0.41 19.01 -3.70
N ARG A 139 0.32 19.99 -3.18
CA ARG A 139 -0.20 20.99 -2.24
C ARG A 139 -1.06 22.00 -3.00
N GLY A 140 -2.38 21.81 -3.04
CA GLY A 140 -3.27 22.81 -3.65
C GLY A 140 -4.72 22.42 -3.92
N GLU A 141 -5.08 21.13 -3.89
CA GLU A 141 -6.47 20.73 -4.10
C GLU A 141 -7.11 20.39 -2.76
N THR A 142 -8.18 21.11 -2.41
CA THR A 142 -9.13 20.69 -1.39
C THR A 142 -9.41 19.20 -1.56
N LYS A 143 -9.44 18.42 -0.45
CA LYS A 143 -9.89 17.02 -0.37
C LYS A 143 -11.31 16.87 -0.97
N THR A 144 -11.42 17.02 -2.29
CA THR A 144 -12.62 16.75 -3.04
C THR A 144 -12.52 15.27 -3.32
N VAL A 145 -13.48 14.53 -2.79
CA VAL A 145 -13.70 13.12 -3.11
C VAL A 145 -13.79 13.02 -4.63
N MET A 146 -12.66 12.77 -5.31
CA MET A 146 -12.66 12.52 -6.74
C MET A 146 -13.24 11.12 -6.90
N THR A 147 -14.51 11.06 -7.30
CA THR A 147 -15.14 9.83 -7.78
C THR A 147 -14.47 9.44 -9.11
N ILE A 148 -13.27 8.88 -9.02
CA ILE A 148 -12.66 8.20 -10.16
C ILE A 148 -13.48 6.94 -10.35
N ARG A 149 -14.22 6.88 -11.46
CA ARG A 149 -14.91 5.65 -11.88
C ARG A 149 -13.81 4.66 -12.27
N VAL A 150 -13.39 3.83 -11.32
CA VAL A 150 -12.58 2.65 -11.60
C VAL A 150 -13.40 1.77 -12.53
N ALA A 151 -13.07 1.77 -13.82
CA ALA A 151 -13.67 0.85 -14.76
C ALA A 151 -13.13 -0.55 -14.41
N LEU A 152 -13.97 -1.38 -13.80
CA LEU A 152 -13.69 -2.80 -13.66
C LEU A 152 -13.55 -3.38 -15.07
N SER A 153 -12.31 -3.59 -15.52
CA SER A 153 -12.02 -4.36 -16.72
C SER A 153 -12.34 -5.83 -16.40
N GLN A 154 -13.60 -6.21 -16.60
CA GLN A 154 -14.00 -7.62 -16.63
C GLN A 154 -13.32 -8.25 -17.85
N THR A 155 -12.19 -8.91 -17.64
CA THR A 155 -11.66 -9.87 -18.59
C THR A 155 -12.48 -11.14 -18.49
N THR A 156 -13.49 -11.26 -19.37
CA THR A 156 -14.14 -12.52 -19.74
C THR A 156 -13.12 -13.51 -20.29
N ASN A 157 -13.19 -14.75 -19.81
CA ASN A 157 -12.96 -15.94 -20.63
C ASN A 157 -13.92 -17.05 -20.21
#